data_AF-A0A7W9ZCL4-F1
#
_entry.id   AF-A0A7W9ZCL4-F1
#
_cell.length_a   1.000
_cell.length_b   1.000
_cell.length_c   1.000
_cell.angle_alpha   90.00
_cell.angle_beta   90.00
_cell.angle_gamma   90.00
#
_symmetry.space_group_name_H-M   'P 1'
#
loop_
_entity.id
_entity.type
_entity.pdbx_description
1 polymer ?
#
loop_
_entity_poly.entity_id
_entity_poly.type
_entity_poly.pdbx_seq_one_letter_code
_entity_poly.pdbx_strand_id
1 'polypeptide(L)'
;MSVDLMTLLTILAMGAGTYLVRAGGYFVIQRIQAGPFLTAWMKHVPGAIFVSLVIPAVVAGGPASWAGGAVTAGLAVLRMPFVVSLMAGVATVALLRTVI
;
A
#
# COMPACT_ATOMS: atom_id res chain seq x y z
N MET A 1 -7.83 8.84 32.03
CA MET A 1 -7.64 9.02 30.57
C MET A 1 -8.27 10.34 30.18
N SER A 2 -7.61 11.47 30.45
CA SER A 2 -8.06 12.79 30.00
C SER A 2 -7.58 13.02 28.57
N VAL A 3 -8.46 13.49 27.69
CA VAL A 3 -8.07 13.88 26.34
C VAL A 3 -7.19 15.12 26.45
N ASP A 4 -5.91 14.97 26.14
CA ASP A 4 -4.99 16.08 26.05
C ASP A 4 -5.30 16.91 24.79
N LEU A 5 -5.46 18.22 24.98
CA LEU A 5 -5.89 19.13 23.91
C LEU A 5 -4.86 19.17 22.77
N MET A 6 -3.57 19.10 23.09
CA MET A 6 -2.51 19.08 22.08
C MET A 6 -2.56 17.81 21.25
N THR A 7 -2.80 16.66 21.87
CA THR A 7 -3.00 15.38 21.17
C THR A 7 -4.20 15.45 20.23
N LEU A 8 -5.33 15.98 20.70
CA LEU A 8 -6.54 16.14 19.87
C LEU A 8 -6.29 17.05 18.66
N LEU A 9 -5.68 18.22 18.89
CA LEU A 9 -5.35 19.15 17.83
C LEU A 9 -4.37 18.55 16.81
N THR A 10 -3.39 17.77 17.28
CA THR A 10 -2.43 17.08 16.41
C THR A 10 -3.12 16.06 15.50
N ILE A 11 -4.02 15.24 16.04
CA ILE A 11 -4.78 14.26 15.25
C ILE A 11 -5.65 14.98 14.21
N LEU A 12 -6.34 16.06 14.60
CA LEU A 12 -7.16 16.85 13.68
C LEU A 12 -6.30 17.47 12.58
N ALA A 13 -5.11 17.99 12.90
CA ALA A 13 -4.20 18.55 11.93
C ALA A 13 -3.66 17.50 10.95
N MET A 14 -3.28 16.31 11.43
CA MET A 14 -2.87 15.19 10.57
C MET A 14 -4.00 14.75 9.64
N GLY A 15 -5.23 14.67 10.16
CA GLY A 15 -6.43 14.35 9.38
C GLY A 15 -6.73 15.39 8.31
N ALA A 16 -6.69 16.67 8.68
CA ALA A 16 -6.89 17.79 7.75
C ALA A 16 -5.84 17.79 6.64
N GLY A 17 -4.56 17.63 6.98
CA GLY A 17 -3.49 17.53 5.98
C GLY A 17 -3.68 16.37 5.02
N THR A 18 -4.05 15.19 5.54
CA THR A 18 -4.34 14.00 4.72
C THR A 18 -5.51 14.24 3.77
N TYR A 19 -6.59 14.86 4.27
CA TYR A 19 -7.78 15.13 3.47
C TYR A 19 -7.49 16.17 2.38
N LEU A 20 -6.74 17.23 2.69
CA LEU A 20 -6.38 18.26 1.73
C LEU A 20 -5.58 17.70 0.55
N VAL A 21 -4.62 16.80 0.79
CA VAL A 21 -3.86 16.16 -0.30
C VAL A 21 -4.76 15.30 -1.18
N ARG A 22 -5.69 14.53 -0.59
CA ARG A 22 -6.63 13.68 -1.33
C ARG A 22 -7.63 14.50 -2.15
N ALA A 23 -8.29 15.47 -1.51
CA ALA A 23 -9.28 16.33 -2.15
C ALA A 23 -8.64 17.25 -3.20
N GLY A 24 -7.44 17.77 -2.91
CA GLY A 24 -6.66 18.60 -3.82
C GLY A 24 -6.28 17.83 -5.10
N GLY A 25 -5.80 16.59 -4.96
CA GLY A 25 -5.50 15.75 -6.13
C GLY A 25 -6.71 15.53 -7.04
N TYR A 26 -7.87 15.24 -6.45
CA TYR A 26 -9.13 15.10 -7.18
C TYR A 26 -9.53 16.41 -7.89
N PHE A 27 -9.50 17.53 -7.17
CA PHE A 27 -9.84 18.84 -7.70
C PHE A 27 -8.95 19.25 -8.89
N VAL A 28 -7.64 19.00 -8.79
CA VAL A 28 -6.68 19.31 -9.85
C VAL A 28 -6.91 18.44 -11.08
N ILE A 29 -7.07 17.12 -10.91
CA ILE A 29 -7.28 16.19 -12.03
C ILE A 29 -8.57 16.50 -12.80
N GLN A 30 -9.64 16.93 -12.11
CA GLN A 30 -10.88 17.33 -12.77
C GLN A 30 -10.76 18.59 -13.65
N ARG A 31 -9.82 19.48 -13.34
CA ARG A 31 -9.63 20.76 -14.05
C ARG A 31 -8.65 20.67 -15.22
N ILE A 32 -7.88 19.59 -15.31
CA ILE A 32 -6.85 19.40 -16.34
C ILE A 32 -7.39 18.50 -17.44
N GLN A 33 -7.31 18.94 -18.70
CA GLN A 33 -7.50 18.04 -19.84
C GLN A 33 -6.27 17.15 -19.97
N ALA A 34 -6.44 15.86 -19.66
CA ALA A 34 -5.34 14.91 -19.73
C ALA A 34 -4.94 14.64 -21.19
N GLY A 35 -3.74 15.10 -21.57
CA GLY A 35 -3.14 14.75 -22.84
C GLY A 35 -2.81 13.24 -22.95
N PRO A 36 -2.39 12.76 -24.13
CA PRO A 36 -2.07 11.35 -24.35
C PRO A 36 -1.02 10.81 -23.37
N PHE A 37 0.01 11.63 -23.07
CA PHE A 37 1.05 11.28 -22.11
C PHE A 37 0.52 11.13 -20.67
N LEU A 38 -0.22 12.13 -20.17
CA LEU A 38 -0.76 12.10 -18.81
C LEU A 38 -1.70 10.91 -18.60
N THR A 39 -2.54 10.63 -19.60
CA THR A 39 -3.45 9.48 -19.58
C THR A 39 -2.70 8.15 -19.53
N ALA A 40 -1.64 8.00 -20.33
CA ALA A 40 -0.80 6.80 -20.31
C ALA A 40 -0.09 6.64 -18.95
N TRP A 41 0.45 7.72 -18.40
CA TRP A 41 1.09 7.73 -17.09
C TRP A 41 0.11 7.31 -15.98
N MET A 42 -1.07 7.91 -15.93
CA MET A 42 -2.10 7.61 -14.90
C MET A 42 -2.53 6.14 -14.90
N LYS A 43 -2.50 5.44 -16.05
CA LYS A 43 -2.79 4.00 -16.11
C LYS A 43 -1.75 3.15 -15.38
N HIS A 44 -0.51 3.61 -15.27
CA HIS A 44 0.59 2.89 -14.62
C HIS A 44 0.84 3.31 -13.17
N VAL A 45 0.41 4.50 -12.78
CA VAL A 45 0.61 5.06 -11.43
C VAL A 45 0.15 4.13 -10.30
N PRO A 46 -1.07 3.53 -10.32
CA PRO A 46 -1.51 2.67 -9.22
C PRO A 46 -0.58 1.49 -8.99
N GLY A 47 -0.19 0.80 -10.07
CA GLY A 47 0.74 -0.33 -9.98
C GLY A 47 2.11 0.09 -9.44
N ALA A 48 2.65 1.21 -9.92
CA ALA A 48 3.93 1.73 -9.44
C ALA A 48 3.90 2.09 -7.94
N ILE A 49 2.80 2.67 -7.45
CA ILE A 49 2.64 2.99 -6.02
C ILE A 49 2.60 1.71 -5.16
N PHE A 50 1.86 0.68 -5.59
CA PHE A 50 1.83 -0.57 -4.84
C PHE A 50 3.21 -1.23 -4.78
N VAL A 51 3.93 -1.27 -5.90
CA VAL A 51 5.29 -1.82 -5.94
C VAL A 51 6.25 -1.02 -5.06
N SER A 52 6.21 0.32 -5.12
CA SER A 52 7.09 1.17 -4.31
C SER A 52 6.82 1.07 -2.81
N LEU A 53 5.59 0.71 -2.40
CA LEU A 53 5.24 0.46 -1.00
C LEU A 53 5.63 -0.95 -0.54
N VAL A 54 5.33 -1.96 -1.36
CA VAL A 54 5.48 -3.37 -0.98
C VAL A 54 6.94 -3.81 -1.03
N ILE A 55 7.69 -3.43 -2.08
CA ILE A 55 9.05 -3.92 -2.28
C ILE A 55 9.99 -3.54 -1.12
N PRO A 56 10.05 -2.28 -0.64
CA PRO A 56 10.90 -1.94 0.50
C PRO A 56 10.52 -2.69 1.77
N ALA A 57 9.22 -2.87 2.03
CA ALA A 57 8.74 -3.62 3.20
C ALA A 57 9.14 -5.10 3.13
N VAL A 58 9.07 -5.72 1.94
CA VAL A 58 9.51 -7.10 1.73
C VAL A 58 11.03 -7.20 1.90
N VAL A 59 11.79 -6.33 1.25
CA VAL A 59 13.27 -6.32 1.31
C VAL A 59 13.76 -6.14 2.74
N ALA A 60 13.21 -5.19 3.49
CA ALA A 60 13.59 -4.92 4.88
C ALA A 60 13.07 -5.96 5.89
N GLY A 61 12.07 -6.77 5.52
CA GLY A 61 11.39 -7.69 6.44
C GLY A 61 12.09 -9.03 6.71
N GLY A 62 13.22 -9.32 6.03
CA GLY A 62 14.03 -10.51 6.22
C GLY A 62 13.53 -11.80 5.52
N PRO A 63 14.14 -12.97 5.84
CA PRO A 63 13.86 -14.22 5.12
C PRO A 63 12.39 -14.66 5.14
N ALA A 64 11.71 -14.44 6.27
CA ALA A 64 10.29 -14.78 6.41
C ALA A 64 9.40 -13.94 5.47
N SER A 65 9.65 -12.63 5.33
CA SER A 65 8.88 -11.78 4.41
C SER A 65 9.20 -12.09 2.94
N TRP A 66 10.44 -12.44 2.62
CA TRP A 66 10.82 -12.84 1.26
C TRP A 66 10.10 -14.13 0.84
N ALA A 67 10.04 -15.13 1.72
CA ALA A 67 9.31 -16.37 1.48
C ALA A 67 7.80 -16.12 1.33
N GLY A 68 7.20 -15.33 2.23
CA GLY A 68 5.79 -14.97 2.13
C GLY A 68 5.46 -14.21 0.83
N GLY A 69 6.32 -13.26 0.44
CA GLY A 69 6.21 -12.53 -0.82
C GLY A 69 6.32 -13.44 -2.04
N ALA A 70 7.26 -14.39 -2.03
CA ALA A 70 7.44 -15.38 -3.10
C ALA A 70 6.22 -16.30 -3.24
N VAL A 71 5.64 -16.76 -2.12
CA VAL A 71 4.41 -17.56 -2.12
C VAL A 71 3.24 -16.74 -2.70
N THR A 72 3.01 -15.52 -2.21
CA THR A 72 1.93 -14.66 -2.74
C THR A 72 2.11 -14.38 -4.24
N ALA A 73 3.33 -14.09 -4.68
CA ALA A 73 3.63 -13.83 -6.09
C ALA A 73 3.41 -15.08 -6.96
N GLY A 74 3.89 -16.25 -6.53
CA GLY A 74 3.68 -17.51 -7.25
C GLY A 74 2.21 -17.86 -7.39
N LEU A 75 1.43 -17.70 -6.32
CA LEU A 75 -0.01 -17.93 -6.34
C LEU A 75 -0.77 -16.90 -7.21
N ALA A 76 -0.31 -15.65 -7.24
CA ALA A 76 -0.87 -14.63 -8.13
C ALA A 76 -0.60 -14.95 -9.62
N VAL A 77 0.59 -15.46 -9.96
CA VAL A 77 0.92 -15.93 -11.32
C VAL A 77 0.00 -17.08 -11.74
N LEU A 78 -0.36 -17.96 -10.81
CA LEU A 78 -1.33 -19.04 -11.02
C LEU A 78 -2.79 -18.55 -11.11
N ARG A 79 -3.03 -17.23 -11.10
CA ARG A 79 -4.37 -16.60 -11.15
C ARG A 79 -5.30 -17.08 -10.04
N MET A 80 -4.75 -17.42 -8.88
CA MET A 80 -5.59 -17.80 -7.74
C MET A 80 -6.38 -16.61 -7.18
N PRO A 81 -7.49 -16.87 -6.45
CA PRO A 81 -8.28 -15.80 -5.85
C PRO A 81 -7.43 -14.95 -4.92
N PHE A 82 -7.61 -13.62 -4.99
CA PHE A 82 -6.82 -12.64 -4.21
C PHE A 82 -6.71 -13.00 -2.73
N VAL A 83 -7.85 -13.37 -2.12
CA VAL A 83 -7.91 -13.76 -0.69
C VAL A 83 -7.03 -14.97 -0.40
N VAL A 84 -6.99 -15.96 -1.30
CA VAL A 84 -6.19 -17.17 -1.10
C VAL A 84 -4.70 -16.84 -1.17
N SER A 85 -4.27 -16.07 -2.17
CA SER A 85 -2.87 -15.65 -2.32
C SER A 85 -2.37 -14.78 -1.15
N LEU A 86 -3.26 -13.91 -0.64
CA LEU A 86 -2.99 -13.08 0.53
C LEU A 86 -2.84 -13.93 1.79
N MET A 87 -3.83 -14.79 2.08
CA MET A 87 -3.83 -15.63 3.28
C MET A 87 -2.65 -16.60 3.30
N ALA A 88 -2.31 -17.19 2.15
CA ALA A 88 -1.15 -18.07 2.04
C ALA A 88 0.16 -17.35 2.38
N GLY A 89 0.40 -16.16 1.81
CA GLY A 89 1.61 -15.39 2.14
C GLY A 89 1.68 -14.98 3.60
N VAL A 90 0.57 -14.49 4.17
CA VAL A 90 0.50 -14.12 5.59
C VAL A 90 0.77 -15.34 6.49
N ALA A 91 0.17 -16.48 6.18
CA ALA A 91 0.40 -17.72 6.91
C ALA A 91 1.87 -18.16 6.82
N THR A 92 2.50 -18.06 5.65
CA THR A 92 3.93 -18.36 5.47
C THR A 92 4.80 -17.46 6.35
N VAL A 93 4.57 -16.14 6.37
CA VAL A 93 5.34 -15.22 7.23
C VAL A 93 5.13 -15.55 8.71
N ALA A 94 3.88 -15.78 9.11
CA ALA A 94 3.54 -16.07 10.51
C ALA A 94 4.21 -17.35 11.00
N LEU A 95 4.16 -18.43 10.22
CA LEU A 95 4.77 -19.72 10.57
C LEU A 95 6.31 -19.66 10.56
N LEU A 96 6.92 -18.97 9.58
CA LEU A 96 8.38 -18.86 9.53
C LEU A 96 8.95 -18.06 10.71
N ARG A 97 8.23 -17.01 11.15
CA ARG A 97 8.62 -16.22 12.33
C ARG A 97 8.54 -16.98 13.66
N THR A 98 7.89 -18.14 13.73
CA THR A 98 7.91 -18.95 14.96
C THR A 98 9.12 -19.88 15.01
N VAL A 99 9.82 -20.07 13.89
CA VAL A 99 10.95 -21.02 13.77
C VAL A 99 12.29 -20.29 13.59
N ILE A 100 12.27 -19.10 12.98
CA ILE A 100 13.42 -18.22 12.74
C ILE A 100 13.30 -17.00 13.64
#